data_AF-U2IDF1-F1
#
_entry.id   AF-U2IDF1-F1
#
_cell.length_a   1.000
_cell.length_b   1.000
_cell.length_c   1.000
_cell.angle_alpha   90.00
_cell.angle_beta   90.00
_cell.angle_gamma   90.00
#
_symmetry.space_group_name_H-M   'P 1'
#
loop_
_entity.id
_entity.type
_entity.pdbx_description
1 polymer ?
#
loop_
_entity_poly.entity_id
_entity_poly.type
_entity_poly.pdbx_seq_one_letter_code
_entity_poly.pdbx_strand_id
1 'polypeptide(L)'
;MKLRINKLISDAGLGSRRDVEEYIRQGRVKINGRRAQLSDLVSETDTVFFDEVDLPVKELLQEHAAEEKLQSKLKKDSERPRSKDRRSERAESQRLQAAPKSAALRKTSKNNPENKRQHQARLSGWGEEEDTFDERLLRHHNSGRRGSARSERPKQRPQGRFRSYDDED
;
A
#
# COMPACT_ATOMS: atom_id res chain seq x y z
N MET A 1 11.70 -12.34 14.60
CA MET A 1 11.52 -13.42 13.60
C MET A 1 12.00 -14.74 14.19
N LYS A 2 11.68 -15.92 13.62
CA LYS A 2 12.21 -17.21 14.10
C LYS A 2 12.83 -18.00 12.94
N LEU A 3 14.02 -18.56 13.16
CA LEU A 3 14.78 -19.30 12.15
C LEU A 3 15.12 -20.70 12.67
N ARG A 4 15.12 -21.72 11.82
CA ARG A 4 15.60 -23.06 12.23
C ARG A 4 17.10 -23.04 12.54
N ILE A 5 17.51 -23.70 13.62
CA ILE A 5 18.92 -23.79 14.04
C ILE A 5 19.85 -24.30 12.93
N ASN A 6 19.42 -25.31 12.16
CA ASN A 6 20.22 -25.87 11.06
C ASN A 6 20.55 -24.80 10.01
N LYS A 7 19.56 -23.95 9.70
CA LYS A 7 19.72 -22.89 8.72
C LYS A 7 20.61 -21.78 9.29
N LEU A 8 20.36 -21.35 10.52
CA LEU A 8 21.16 -20.31 11.18
C LEU A 8 22.67 -20.61 11.14
N ILE A 9 23.06 -21.82 11.54
CA ILE A 9 24.48 -22.22 11.59
C ILE A 9 25.07 -22.38 10.19
N SER A 10 24.27 -22.81 9.21
CA SER A 10 24.71 -22.89 7.81
C SER A 10 24.92 -21.51 7.20
N ASP A 11 24.01 -20.57 7.48
CA ASP A 11 24.09 -19.19 7.00
C ASP A 11 25.29 -18.47 7.66
N ALA A 12 25.67 -18.86 8.89
CA ALA A 12 26.91 -18.45 9.55
C ALA A 12 28.20 -19.03 8.91
N GLY A 13 28.09 -19.93 7.93
CA GLY A 13 29.24 -20.53 7.24
C GLY A 13 29.97 -21.63 8.01
N LEU A 14 29.38 -22.14 9.11
CA LEU A 14 30.02 -23.18 9.94
C LEU A 14 29.84 -24.60 9.41
N GLY A 15 29.17 -24.78 8.27
CA GLY A 15 29.01 -26.07 7.60
C GLY A 15 27.83 -26.10 6.65
N SER A 16 27.67 -27.21 5.94
CA SER A 16 26.42 -27.50 5.23
C SER A 16 25.30 -27.75 6.22
N ARG A 17 24.04 -27.58 5.79
CA ARG A 17 22.87 -27.97 6.60
C ARG A 17 22.97 -29.40 7.11
N ARG A 18 23.54 -30.32 6.32
CA ARG A 18 23.72 -31.73 6.71
C ARG A 18 24.79 -31.90 7.80
N ASP A 19 25.92 -31.22 7.66
CA ASP A 19 27.01 -31.24 8.65
C ASP A 19 26.51 -30.68 9.99
N VAL A 20 25.73 -29.60 9.92
CA VAL A 20 25.11 -29.00 11.10
C VAL A 20 24.16 -29.96 11.81
N GLU A 21 23.38 -30.76 11.07
CA GLU A 21 22.54 -31.79 11.69
C GLU A 21 23.38 -32.82 12.46
N GLU A 22 24.54 -33.21 11.93
CA GLU A 22 25.46 -34.10 12.64
C GLU A 22 26.04 -33.44 13.89
N TYR A 23 26.45 -32.17 13.81
CA TYR A 23 26.95 -31.43 14.98
C TYR A 23 25.91 -31.32 16.10
N ILE A 24 24.63 -31.12 15.73
CA ILE A 24 23.52 -31.11 16.68
C ILE A 24 23.32 -32.50 17.29
N ARG A 25 23.34 -33.58 16.50
CA ARG A 25 23.25 -34.96 17.02
C ARG A 25 24.41 -35.31 17.95
N GLN A 26 25.61 -34.80 17.67
CA GLN A 26 26.80 -34.95 18.51
C GLN A 26 26.73 -34.10 19.80
N GLY A 27 25.79 -33.15 19.88
CA GLY A 27 25.61 -32.27 21.04
C GLY A 27 26.62 -31.13 21.14
N ARG A 28 27.25 -30.76 20.01
CA ARG A 28 28.22 -29.64 19.90
C ARG A 28 27.56 -28.26 19.92
N VAL A 29 26.26 -28.23 19.64
CA VAL A 29 25.45 -27.00 19.61
C VAL A 29 24.65 -26.85 20.89
N LYS A 30 24.71 -25.66 21.50
CA LYS A 30 23.92 -25.31 22.68
C LYS A 30 23.10 -24.04 22.42
N ILE A 31 21.84 -24.04 22.81
CA ILE A 31 20.95 -22.88 22.79
C ILE A 31 20.60 -22.54 24.24
N ASN A 32 20.92 -21.33 24.68
CA ASN A 32 20.68 -20.88 26.05
C ASN A 32 21.19 -21.87 27.12
N GLY A 33 22.35 -22.49 26.85
CA GLY A 33 22.97 -23.48 27.73
C GLY A 33 22.42 -24.92 27.64
N ARG A 34 21.36 -25.17 26.86
CA ARG A 34 20.80 -26.52 26.64
C ARG A 34 21.27 -27.08 25.30
N ARG A 35 21.45 -28.41 25.20
CA ARG A 35 21.77 -29.05 23.91
C ARG A 35 20.65 -28.81 22.90
N ALA A 36 21.02 -28.35 21.71
CA ALA A 36 20.06 -28.07 20.65
C ALA A 36 19.44 -29.37 20.09
N GLN A 37 18.24 -29.25 19.54
CA GLN A 37 17.57 -30.27 18.74
C GLN A 37 17.39 -29.79 17.29
N LEU A 38 17.28 -30.74 16.36
CA LEU A 38 17.16 -30.46 14.91
C LEU A 38 15.92 -29.61 14.55
N SER A 39 14.89 -29.68 15.38
CA SER A 39 13.62 -28.96 15.17
C SER A 39 13.60 -27.58 15.83
N ASP A 40 14.68 -27.19 16.53
CA ASP A 40 14.67 -25.96 17.31
C ASP A 40 14.65 -24.71 16.42
N LEU A 41 13.88 -23.75 16.91
CA LEU A 41 13.71 -22.44 16.31
C LEU A 41 14.42 -21.42 17.21
N VAL A 42 15.31 -20.66 16.61
CA VAL A 42 16.10 -19.62 17.27
C VAL A 42 15.45 -18.26 16.99
N SER A 43 15.38 -17.45 18.03
CA SER A 43 14.95 -16.05 17.98
C SER A 43 16.13 -15.10 18.25
N GLU A 44 15.94 -13.82 17.95
CA GLU A 44 16.98 -12.79 18.11
C GLU A 44 17.45 -12.60 19.57
N THR A 45 16.66 -13.08 20.54
CA THR A 45 16.98 -13.00 21.97
C THR A 45 17.74 -14.22 22.49
N ASP A 46 17.84 -15.29 21.69
CA ASP A 46 18.50 -16.53 22.10
C ASP A 46 20.01 -16.43 21.86
N THR A 47 20.78 -17.01 22.78
CA THR A 47 22.24 -17.15 22.65
C THR A 47 22.56 -18.56 22.17
N VAL A 48 23.28 -18.67 21.05
CA VAL A 48 23.62 -19.94 20.41
C VAL A 48 25.13 -20.12 20.44
N PHE A 49 25.57 -21.21 21.06
CA PHE A 49 26.97 -21.61 21.08
C PHE A 49 27.21 -22.80 20.18
N PHE A 50 28.29 -22.72 19.40
CA PHE A 50 28.82 -23.81 18.60
C PHE A 50 30.27 -24.08 19.03
N ASP A 51 30.55 -25.25 19.61
CA ASP A 51 31.90 -25.59 20.11
C ASP A 51 32.57 -24.48 20.92
N GLU A 52 31.80 -23.87 21.84
CA GLU A 52 32.24 -22.78 22.73
C GLU A 52 32.39 -21.39 22.06
N VAL A 53 32.17 -21.28 20.75
CA VAL A 53 32.09 -20.01 20.03
C VAL A 53 30.64 -19.50 20.02
N ASP A 54 30.44 -18.24 20.41
CA ASP A 54 29.14 -17.57 20.34
C ASP A 54 28.84 -17.12 18.90
N LEU A 55 27.61 -17.38 18.46
CA LEU A 55 27.14 -17.02 17.13
C LEU A 55 26.38 -15.69 17.16
N PRO A 56 26.63 -14.75 16.22
CA PRO A 56 25.92 -13.49 16.14
C PRO A 56 24.50 -13.68 15.57
N VAL A 57 23.60 -14.25 16.38
CA VAL A 57 22.23 -14.61 15.99
C VAL A 57 21.46 -13.42 15.42
N LYS A 58 21.61 -12.24 16.02
CA LYS A 58 20.88 -11.03 15.64
C LYS A 58 21.21 -10.59 14.21
N GLU A 59 22.47 -10.64 13.81
CA GLU A 59 22.93 -10.23 12.48
C GLU A 59 22.43 -11.22 11.42
N LEU A 60 22.60 -12.52 11.68
CA LEU A 60 22.16 -13.58 10.78
C LEU A 60 20.64 -13.56 10.53
N LEU A 61 19.83 -13.29 11.56
CA LEU A 61 18.39 -13.17 11.39
C LEU A 61 17.99 -11.93 10.59
N GLN A 62 18.72 -10.82 10.74
CA GLN A 62 18.47 -9.60 9.95
C GLN A 62 18.82 -9.80 8.48
N GLU A 63 19.95 -10.45 8.19
CA GLU A 63 20.36 -10.80 6.84
C GLU A 63 19.34 -11.71 6.18
N HIS A 64 18.91 -12.78 6.86
CA HIS A 64 17.90 -13.68 6.34
C HIS A 64 16.56 -12.97 6.07
N ALA A 65 16.13 -12.05 6.96
CA ALA A 65 14.94 -11.24 6.73
C ALA A 65 15.08 -10.32 5.51
N ALA A 66 16.26 -9.72 5.32
CA ALA A 66 16.56 -8.88 4.18
C ALA A 66 16.55 -9.67 2.87
N GLU A 67 17.14 -10.88 2.86
CA GLU A 67 17.13 -11.80 1.73
C GLU A 67 15.72 -12.24 1.34
N GLU A 68 14.87 -12.61 2.30
CA GLU A 68 13.48 -12.98 2.02
C GLU A 68 12.70 -11.81 1.40
N LYS A 69 12.99 -10.58 1.86
CA LYS A 69 12.41 -9.37 1.29
C LYS A 69 12.91 -9.08 -0.13
N LEU A 70 14.18 -9.37 -0.44
CA LEU A 70 14.71 -9.26 -1.80
C LEU A 70 14.11 -10.32 -2.71
N GLN A 71 14.06 -11.57 -2.27
CA GLN A 71 13.48 -12.68 -3.03
C GLN A 71 12.00 -12.46 -3.33
N SER A 72 11.21 -11.99 -2.36
CA SER A 72 9.80 -11.66 -2.58
C SER A 72 9.60 -10.51 -3.57
N LYS A 73 10.46 -9.49 -3.55
CA LYS A 73 10.47 -8.43 -4.58
C LYS A 73 10.79 -8.99 -5.96
N LEU A 74 11.85 -9.79 -6.08
CA LEU A 74 12.24 -10.41 -7.36
C LEU A 74 11.13 -11.31 -7.92
N LYS A 75 10.51 -12.13 -7.07
CA LYS A 75 9.35 -12.95 -7.45
C LYS A 75 8.20 -12.09 -7.93
N LYS A 76 7.81 -11.07 -7.15
CA LYS A 76 6.74 -10.14 -7.53
C LYS A 76 7.02 -9.44 -8.86
N ASP A 77 8.26 -9.02 -9.09
CA ASP A 77 8.65 -8.36 -10.34
C ASP A 77 8.69 -9.34 -11.52
N SER A 78 9.03 -10.61 -11.28
CA SER A 78 8.97 -11.68 -12.30
C SER A 78 7.55 -12.11 -12.64
N GLU A 79 6.64 -12.12 -11.66
CA GLU A 79 5.23 -12.51 -11.79
C GLU A 79 4.36 -11.37 -12.32
N ARG A 80 4.89 -10.14 -12.39
CA ARG A 80 4.17 -9.01 -12.98
C ARG A 80 3.85 -9.32 -14.44
N PRO A 81 2.57 -9.29 -14.85
CA PRO A 81 2.21 -9.45 -16.24
C PRO A 81 2.88 -8.35 -17.07
N ARG A 82 3.53 -8.72 -18.18
CA ARG A 82 4.22 -7.79 -19.10
C ARG A 82 3.27 -6.78 -19.80
N SER A 83 1.99 -6.75 -19.45
CA SER A 83 0.92 -6.09 -20.20
C SER A 83 0.82 -4.58 -20.00
N LYS A 84 1.70 -3.96 -19.20
CA LYS A 84 1.78 -2.51 -19.08
C LYS A 84 3.20 -2.04 -19.28
N ASP A 85 3.46 -1.34 -20.39
CA ASP A 85 4.71 -0.62 -20.61
C ASP A 85 5.04 0.24 -19.39
N ARG A 86 6.33 0.34 -19.01
CA ARG A 86 6.80 1.23 -17.92
C ARG A 86 6.22 2.66 -18.02
N ARG A 87 5.97 3.14 -19.24
CA ARG A 87 5.33 4.44 -19.52
C ARG A 87 3.88 4.49 -19.02
N SER A 88 3.12 3.42 -19.23
CA SER A 88 1.73 3.31 -18.77
C SER A 88 1.63 3.17 -17.25
N GLU A 89 2.51 2.38 -16.61
CA GLU A 89 2.59 2.30 -15.14
C GLU A 89 2.96 3.66 -14.51
N ARG A 90 3.93 4.38 -15.09
CA ARG A 90 4.31 5.72 -14.62
C ARG A 90 3.17 6.73 -14.80
N ALA A 91 2.44 6.67 -15.90
CA ALA A 91 1.27 7.52 -16.14
C ALA A 91 0.13 7.23 -15.17
N GLU A 92 -0.14 5.95 -14.86
CA GLU A 92 -1.14 5.55 -13.86
C GLU A 92 -0.72 5.96 -12.44
N SER A 93 0.54 5.76 -12.07
CA SER A 93 1.07 6.19 -10.77
C SER A 93 0.99 7.72 -10.62
N GLN A 94 1.35 8.48 -11.66
CA GLN A 94 1.17 9.93 -11.67
C GLN A 94 -0.31 10.32 -11.61
N ARG A 95 -1.21 9.63 -12.32
CA ARG A 95 -2.66 9.88 -12.21
C ARG A 95 -3.20 9.58 -10.81
N LEU A 96 -2.71 8.55 -10.13
CA LEU A 96 -3.11 8.20 -8.76
C LEU A 96 -2.53 9.16 -7.71
N GLN A 97 -1.28 9.62 -7.89
CA GLN A 97 -0.65 10.60 -6.99
C GLN A 97 -1.16 12.03 -7.23
N ALA A 98 -1.40 12.40 -8.49
CA ALA A 98 -1.97 13.68 -8.89
C ALA A 98 -3.50 13.67 -8.87
N ALA A 99 -4.14 12.52 -8.61
CA ALA A 99 -5.54 12.52 -8.23
C ALA A 99 -5.60 13.32 -6.92
N PRO A 100 -6.17 14.54 -6.92
CA PRO A 100 -6.45 15.20 -5.65
C PRO A 100 -7.30 14.19 -4.88
N LYS A 101 -7.07 13.97 -3.57
CA LYS A 101 -8.03 13.24 -2.71
C LYS A 101 -9.42 13.64 -3.20
N SER A 102 -10.11 12.68 -3.83
CA SER A 102 -11.05 12.96 -4.94
C SER A 102 -11.91 14.17 -4.60
N ALA A 103 -12.18 15.08 -5.54
CA ALA A 103 -12.98 16.28 -5.23
C ALA A 103 -14.27 15.92 -4.46
N ALA A 104 -14.80 14.71 -4.71
CA ALA A 104 -15.84 14.03 -3.93
C ALA A 104 -15.58 13.95 -2.41
N LEU A 105 -14.37 13.63 -1.95
CA LEU A 105 -13.95 13.50 -0.54
C LEU A 105 -13.63 14.86 0.15
N ARG A 106 -13.74 15.99 -0.54
CA ARG A 106 -13.59 17.31 0.12
C ARG A 106 -14.74 17.56 1.09
N LYS A 107 -14.49 18.26 2.20
CA LYS A 107 -15.53 18.62 3.19
C LYS A 107 -16.67 19.43 2.57
N THR A 108 -16.38 20.24 1.55
CA THR A 108 -17.36 21.05 0.81
C THR A 108 -18.08 20.29 -0.30
N SER A 109 -17.70 19.05 -0.58
CA SER A 109 -18.30 18.29 -1.68
C SER A 109 -19.62 17.65 -1.27
N LYS A 110 -20.62 17.84 -2.13
CA LYS A 110 -21.95 17.21 -2.00
C LYS A 110 -21.91 15.68 -2.21
N ASN A 111 -20.89 15.18 -2.90
CA ASN A 111 -20.71 13.75 -3.17
C ASN A 111 -19.79 13.06 -2.13
N ASN A 112 -19.49 13.74 -1.03
CA ASN A 112 -18.71 13.17 0.06
C ASN A 112 -19.57 12.14 0.82
N PRO A 113 -19.14 10.87 0.92
CA PRO A 113 -19.88 9.84 1.64
C PRO A 113 -20.16 10.25 3.10
N GLU A 114 -19.26 10.99 3.74
CA GLU A 114 -19.42 11.50 5.11
C GLU A 114 -20.57 12.52 5.20
N ASN A 115 -20.65 13.46 4.25
CA ASN A 115 -21.72 14.45 4.19
C ASN A 115 -23.07 13.80 3.88
N LYS A 116 -23.08 12.79 3.00
CA LYS A 116 -24.29 12.01 2.69
C LYS A 116 -24.80 11.25 3.91
N ARG A 117 -23.90 10.66 4.70
CA ARG A 117 -24.23 9.99 5.96
C ARG A 117 -24.76 10.97 7.01
N GLN A 118 -24.14 12.14 7.16
CA GLN A 118 -24.64 13.19 8.07
C GLN A 118 -26.01 13.73 7.64
N HIS A 119 -26.26 13.88 6.34
CA HIS A 119 -27.56 14.28 5.81
C HIS A 119 -28.62 13.19 6.09
N GLN A 120 -28.30 11.92 5.84
CA GLN A 120 -29.20 10.81 6.18
C GLN A 120 -29.49 10.74 7.68
N ALA A 121 -28.48 10.92 8.53
CA ALA A 121 -28.65 10.95 9.99
C ALA A 121 -29.53 12.12 10.47
N ARG A 122 -29.43 13.29 9.80
CA ARG A 122 -30.32 14.44 10.06
C ARG A 122 -31.76 14.17 9.66
N LEU A 123 -32.00 13.43 8.57
CA LEU A 123 -33.36 13.06 8.17
C LEU A 123 -33.92 11.92 9.04
N SER A 124 -33.08 10.98 9.48
CA SER A 124 -33.52 9.86 10.31
C SER A 124 -33.73 10.21 11.78
N GLY A 125 -33.41 11.44 12.20
CA GLY A 125 -33.59 11.93 13.59
C GLY A 125 -34.93 12.62 13.87
N TRP A 126 -35.87 12.60 12.92
CA TRP A 126 -37.22 13.17 13.08
C TRP A 126 -38.30 12.08 13.07
N GLY A 127 -38.06 11.00 13.83
CA GLY A 127 -39.08 10.04 14.18
C GLY A 127 -39.25 10.06 15.69
N GLU A 128 -40.47 10.34 16.15
CA GLU A 128 -40.91 10.40 17.56
C GLU A 128 -40.64 11.73 18.27
N GLU A 129 -41.45 12.74 17.97
CA GLU A 129 -42.24 13.48 18.99
C GLU A 129 -43.28 14.32 18.26
N GLU A 130 -44.56 14.09 18.58
CA GLU A 130 -45.69 14.89 18.11
C GLU A 130 -45.57 16.30 18.70
N ASP A 131 -45.16 17.27 17.90
CA ASP A 131 -45.38 18.69 18.24
C ASP A 131 -46.18 19.37 17.13
N THR A 132 -47.36 19.82 17.53
CA THR A 132 -48.32 20.63 16.79
C THR A 132 -47.66 21.88 16.20
N PHE A 133 -47.24 21.82 14.93
CA PHE A 133 -46.59 22.96 14.26
C PHE A 133 -47.61 23.83 13.52
N ASP A 134 -47.82 25.04 14.06
CA ASP A 134 -48.81 26.03 13.64
C ASP A 134 -48.54 26.57 12.21
N GLU A 135 -49.51 26.40 11.31
CA GLU A 135 -49.42 26.58 9.84
C GLU A 135 -49.30 28.05 9.38
N ARG A 136 -48.98 28.99 10.28
CA ARG A 136 -49.04 30.45 10.02
C ARG A 136 -47.71 31.17 9.77
N LEU A 137 -46.56 30.49 9.82
CA LEU A 137 -45.25 31.13 9.61
C LEU A 137 -44.70 31.03 8.17
N LEU A 138 -45.47 30.48 7.22
CA LEU A 138 -45.03 30.25 5.85
C LEU A 138 -45.37 31.40 4.87
N ARG A 139 -45.14 32.66 5.27
CA ARG A 139 -45.28 33.78 4.31
C ARG A 139 -44.32 34.93 4.58
N HIS A 140 -43.10 34.84 4.04
CA HIS A 140 -42.33 36.02 3.62
C HIS A 140 -41.36 35.64 2.49
N HIS A 141 -41.69 35.98 1.24
CA HIS A 141 -41.19 37.19 0.55
C HIS A 141 -39.66 37.31 0.55
N ASN A 142 -39.00 36.73 -0.47
CA ASN A 142 -38.12 37.52 -1.36
C ASN A 142 -37.75 36.73 -2.62
N SER A 143 -38.57 36.88 -3.65
CA SER A 143 -38.24 36.58 -5.05
C SER A 143 -37.24 37.63 -5.54
N GLY A 144 -35.94 37.29 -5.52
CA GLY A 144 -34.85 38.19 -5.89
C GLY A 144 -33.87 37.59 -6.88
N ARG A 145 -34.30 37.43 -8.13
CA ARG A 145 -33.53 37.62 -9.39
C ARG A 145 -32.00 37.79 -9.24
N ARG A 146 -31.21 36.78 -9.66
CA ARG A 146 -29.89 37.01 -10.29
C ARG A 146 -29.71 36.02 -11.44
N GLY A 147 -29.74 36.57 -12.65
CA GLY A 147 -29.81 35.85 -13.90
C GLY A 147 -28.56 35.06 -14.25
N SER A 148 -28.77 33.99 -14.99
CA SER A 148 -27.78 33.22 -15.73
C SER A 148 -27.18 34.06 -16.85
N ALA A 149 -26.02 34.67 -16.59
CA ALA A 149 -25.19 35.22 -17.66
C ALA A 149 -24.54 34.05 -18.43
N ARG A 150 -25.07 33.78 -19.61
CA ARG A 150 -24.54 32.84 -20.60
C ARG A 150 -23.22 33.40 -21.14
N SER A 151 -22.09 32.87 -20.70
CA SER A 151 -20.78 33.22 -21.27
C SER A 151 -20.66 32.62 -22.68
N GLU A 152 -20.59 33.48 -23.70
CA GLU A 152 -20.32 33.09 -25.07
C GLU A 152 -18.88 32.55 -25.21
N ARG A 153 -18.72 31.39 -25.87
CA ARG A 153 -17.41 30.80 -26.20
C ARG A 153 -16.74 31.64 -27.31
N PRO A 154 -15.47 32.03 -27.19
CA PRO A 154 -14.74 32.61 -28.31
C PRO A 154 -14.46 31.55 -29.40
N LYS A 155 -14.62 31.95 -30.66
CA LYS A 155 -14.49 31.14 -31.87
C LYS A 155 -13.04 30.63 -32.07
N GLN A 156 -12.89 29.37 -32.45
CA GLN A 156 -11.60 28.78 -32.86
C GLN A 156 -11.07 29.47 -34.12
N ARG A 157 -9.77 29.81 -34.13
CA ARG A 157 -9.03 30.29 -35.30
C ARG A 157 -8.83 29.12 -36.29
N PRO A 158 -8.89 29.34 -37.61
CA PRO A 158 -8.70 28.25 -38.58
C PRO A 158 -7.25 27.75 -38.58
N GLN A 159 -7.13 26.42 -38.61
CA GLN A 159 -5.90 25.66 -38.80
C GLN A 159 -5.21 26.06 -40.12
N GLY A 160 -3.89 26.24 -40.05
CA GLY A 160 -3.04 26.55 -41.20
C GLY A 160 -3.12 25.44 -42.25
N ARG A 161 -3.21 25.84 -43.52
CA ARG A 161 -3.08 24.96 -44.68
C ARG A 161 -1.67 24.37 -44.71
N PHE A 162 -1.57 23.05 -44.63
CA PHE A 162 -0.37 22.31 -45.02
C PHE A 162 -0.26 22.38 -46.55
N ARG A 163 0.82 22.99 -47.06
CA ARG A 163 1.19 22.95 -48.49
C ARG A 163 1.75 21.57 -48.78
N SER A 164 1.14 20.83 -49.70
CA SER A 164 1.80 19.72 -50.40
C SER A 164 2.89 20.31 -51.30
N TYR A 165 4.09 19.74 -51.24
CA TYR A 165 5.09 19.91 -52.29
C TYR A 165 4.66 19.01 -53.46
N ASP A 166 4.53 19.62 -54.64
CA ASP A 166 4.48 18.93 -55.92
C ASP A 166 5.86 18.29 -56.19
N ASP A 167 5.86 16.99 -56.50
CA ASP A 167 6.96 16.28 -57.15
C ASP A 167 6.61 16.33 -58.66
N GLU A 168 7.38 17.10 -59.44
CA GLU A 168 7.38 17.04 -60.91
C GLU A 168 8.68 16.35 -61.37
N ASP A 169 8.51 15.52 -62.40
CA ASP A 169 9.43 14.63 -63.13
C ASP A 169 10.82 15.19 -63.51
#